data_AF-A0A8C5QJ46-F1
#
_entry.id   AF-A0A8C5QJ46-F1
#
_cell.length_a   1.000
_cell.length_b   1.000
_cell.length_c   1.000
_cell.angle_alpha   90.00
_cell.angle_beta   90.00
_cell.angle_gamma   90.00
#
_symmetry.space_group_name_H-M   'P 1'
#
loop_
_entity.id
_entity.type
_entity.pdbx_description
1 polymer ?
#
loop_
_entity_poly.entity_id
_entity_poly.type
_entity_poly.pdbx_seq_one_letter_code
_entity_poly.pdbx_strand_id
1 'polypeptide(L)'
;MAHKSQESAGGSLSLDSFFQHVLLTEQAAKEQRQQRRQVKADIHSCQTKIREVTESLREVKTALEAKVCLLSEKRFERILSEKRHDIFVSQRDTLQKEKQELLAAHEQKKKDISDERECFFKEVMKFNDEYGLTSNRDALVREQTQAERQQLRAEEEMLRKEIQALKDERLHVNTLRLQRDSMKRELEELQHALKDLDEKTSDATADTRRLEDEKFTVSQKPQRDTECLRLKKELESYKEENEDLEKVHEALQAEIEYLQMMLLNWGLFLFLLGAVNAAQVCYNRIGCFADTSPWSGTIDRPIAKLPWSPETINTRFLLFTRSNQNSFQVISAINPSTISSSNFRTSRRTRFVIHGFTDSGEASWLSNICRRLFTIEDVNCIAVDWSGGSRTQYTQAANNIRVVGAEIAYFLDILQTNFGYAPSNVHLIGHSLGAHTAGEAGTRKRGIARITGLDPAEPYFQNTPVAVRLDLSDATLVDVIHTDAGPLVPNLGFGMSQVIGHLDFFPNGGIKMPGCQQNIEIPNVSVEDIWSGVVHFVTCNHNRATQYYTDSIGQSTIFTSYPCRDYSTYQAGSCRTCPSAGCPKMGHYADQYRGVTSASQVFYLNTS
;
A
#
# COMPACT_ATOMS: atom_id res chain seq x y z
N MET A 1 55.15 77.79 41.08
CA MET A 1 54.11 77.13 41.93
C MET A 1 53.23 78.24 42.48
N ALA A 2 52.22 78.67 41.74
CA ALA A 2 50.86 78.12 41.66
C ALA A 2 50.00 78.51 42.88
N HIS A 3 49.46 79.72 42.82
CA HIS A 3 48.25 80.12 43.54
C HIS A 3 47.42 80.98 42.57
N LYS A 4 46.27 80.46 42.13
CA LYS A 4 45.16 81.29 41.65
C LYS A 4 43.84 80.55 41.89
N SER A 5 43.08 81.16 42.80
CA SER A 5 41.67 81.05 43.10
C SER A 5 40.76 80.62 41.94
N GLN A 6 40.01 79.54 42.15
CA GLN A 6 38.74 79.29 41.44
C GLN A 6 37.65 80.15 42.07
N GLU A 7 37.18 81.13 41.31
CA GLU A 7 35.99 81.92 41.61
C GLU A 7 34.80 81.37 40.83
N SER A 8 33.67 81.33 41.52
CA SER A 8 32.36 80.86 41.08
C SER A 8 31.78 81.64 39.90
N ALA A 9 31.18 80.94 38.94
CA ALA A 9 30.16 81.51 38.06
C ALA A 9 28.99 80.54 37.94
N GLY A 10 28.07 80.61 38.92
CA GLY A 10 26.72 80.09 38.77
C GLY A 10 25.97 80.97 37.77
N GLY A 11 25.86 80.51 36.53
CA GLY A 11 25.01 81.12 35.52
C GLY A 11 23.55 80.76 35.80
N SER A 12 22.75 81.70 36.31
CA SER A 12 21.31 81.57 36.35
C SER A 12 20.77 81.58 34.92
N LEU A 13 20.38 80.41 34.40
CA LEU A 13 19.56 80.32 33.19
C LEU A 13 18.31 81.17 33.37
N SER A 14 18.07 82.13 32.46
CA SER A 14 16.82 82.91 32.49
C SER A 14 15.64 81.99 32.23
N LEU A 15 14.49 82.29 32.86
CA LEU A 15 13.27 81.48 32.72
C LEU A 15 12.86 81.31 31.25
N ASP A 16 13.11 82.32 30.42
CA ASP A 16 12.86 82.31 28.96
C ASP A 16 13.74 81.30 28.22
N SER A 17 15.02 81.15 28.60
CA SER A 17 15.92 80.18 27.97
C SER A 17 15.49 78.74 28.29
N PHE A 18 15.02 78.50 29.52
CA PHE A 18 14.46 77.20 29.90
C PHE A 18 13.15 76.91 29.16
N PHE A 19 12.25 77.89 29.05
CA PHE A 19 10.98 77.74 28.32
C PHE A 19 11.19 77.45 26.83
N GLN A 20 12.13 78.15 26.18
CA GLN A 20 12.54 77.88 24.80
C GLN A 20 13.08 76.47 24.63
N HIS A 21 13.92 76.00 25.56
CA HIS A 21 14.48 74.66 25.48
C HIS A 21 13.40 73.56 25.65
N VAL A 22 12.44 73.77 26.56
CA VAL A 22 11.28 72.87 26.75
C VAL A 22 10.40 72.83 25.50
N LEU A 23 10.12 73.98 24.88
CA LEU A 23 9.35 74.05 23.63
C LEU A 23 10.04 73.29 22.48
N LEU A 24 11.35 73.49 22.31
CA LEU A 24 12.11 72.80 21.26
C LEU A 24 12.21 71.28 21.52
N THR A 25 12.38 70.85 22.76
CA THR A 25 12.40 69.42 23.10
C THR A 25 11.03 68.77 22.97
N GLU A 26 9.94 69.48 23.29
CA GLU A 26 8.59 68.98 23.07
C GLU A 26 8.27 68.85 21.57
N GLN A 27 8.70 69.81 20.76
CA GLN A 27 8.53 69.79 19.31
C GLN A 27 9.33 68.65 18.67
N ALA A 28 10.58 68.46 19.06
CA ALA A 28 11.41 67.32 18.63
C ALA A 28 10.81 65.97 19.09
N ALA A 29 10.28 65.88 20.32
CA ALA A 29 9.61 64.68 20.80
C ALA A 29 8.32 64.37 20.03
N LYS A 30 7.59 65.40 19.57
CA LYS A 30 6.39 65.25 18.75
C LYS A 30 6.72 64.72 17.35
N GLU A 31 7.76 65.24 16.71
CA GLU A 31 8.26 64.73 15.43
C GLU A 31 8.75 63.28 15.53
N GLN A 32 9.49 62.95 16.60
CA GLN A 32 9.96 61.58 16.83
C GLN A 32 8.80 60.59 17.06
N ARG A 33 7.72 61.03 17.73
CA ARG A 33 6.50 60.23 17.91
C ARG A 33 5.78 60.02 16.58
N GLN A 34 5.77 61.02 15.70
CA GLN A 34 5.16 60.92 14.37
C GLN A 34 5.95 59.97 13.47
N GLN A 35 7.29 60.05 13.45
CA GLN A 35 8.14 59.09 12.75
C GLN A 35 7.95 57.67 13.28
N ARG A 36 7.89 57.46 14.60
CA ARG A 36 7.62 56.13 15.18
C ARG A 36 6.25 55.57 14.79
N ARG A 37 5.23 56.42 14.64
CA ARG A 37 3.91 55.99 14.13
C ARG A 37 3.97 55.58 12.67
N GLN A 38 4.71 56.31 11.84
CA GLN A 38 4.91 55.97 10.44
C GLN A 38 5.63 54.62 10.29
N VAL A 39 6.75 54.45 10.98
CA VAL A 39 7.51 53.19 10.96
C VAL A 39 6.65 52.01 11.43
N LYS A 40 5.80 52.18 12.45
CA LYS A 40 4.87 51.13 12.89
C LYS A 40 3.83 50.78 11.82
N ALA A 41 3.30 51.77 11.09
CA ALA A 41 2.37 51.53 10.00
C ALA A 41 3.05 50.77 8.85
N ASP A 42 4.28 51.14 8.51
CA ASP A 42 5.06 50.49 7.45
C ASP A 42 5.42 49.04 7.82
N ILE A 43 5.79 48.78 9.09
CA ILE A 43 6.01 47.41 9.61
C ILE A 43 4.74 46.57 9.49
N HIS A 44 3.57 47.13 9.86
CA HIS A 44 2.31 46.40 9.80
C HIS A 44 1.90 46.09 8.35
N SER A 45 2.13 47.03 7.42
CA SER A 45 1.93 46.83 5.99
C SER A 45 2.83 45.72 5.44
N CYS A 46 4.12 45.70 5.80
CA CYS A 46 5.03 44.62 5.43
C CYS A 46 4.61 43.27 6.02
N GLN A 47 4.19 43.21 7.28
CA GLN A 47 3.73 41.96 7.91
C GLN A 47 2.49 41.38 7.21
N THR A 48 1.59 42.25 6.76
CA THR A 48 0.38 41.82 6.02
C THR A 48 0.77 41.22 4.66
N LYS A 49 1.66 41.89 3.91
CA LYS A 49 2.18 41.36 2.64
C LYS A 49 2.92 40.04 2.80
N ILE A 50 3.73 39.89 3.86
CA ILE A 50 4.42 38.62 4.15
C ILE A 50 3.41 37.49 4.39
N ARG A 51 2.31 37.76 5.10
CA ARG A 51 1.26 36.78 5.36
C ARG A 51 0.56 36.34 4.06
N GLU A 52 0.17 37.29 3.21
CA GLU A 52 -0.45 37.01 1.91
C GLU A 52 0.46 36.16 1.00
N VAL A 53 1.75 36.48 0.96
CA VAL A 53 2.73 35.71 0.17
C VAL A 53 2.94 34.31 0.76
N THR A 54 2.94 34.17 2.09
CA THR A 54 3.09 32.88 2.77
C THR A 54 1.90 31.96 2.50
N GLU A 55 0.69 32.51 2.49
CA GLU A 55 -0.54 31.76 2.21
C GLU A 55 -0.60 31.31 0.75
N SER A 56 -0.27 32.22 -0.18
CA SER A 56 -0.12 31.90 -1.60
C SER A 56 0.93 30.80 -1.85
N LEU A 57 2.07 30.85 -1.15
CA LEU A 57 3.11 29.83 -1.24
C LEU A 57 2.61 28.46 -0.75
N ARG A 58 1.77 28.45 0.29
CA ARG A 58 1.20 27.22 0.86
C ARG A 58 0.20 26.55 -0.11
N GLU A 59 -0.61 27.34 -0.79
CA GLU A 59 -1.54 26.86 -1.82
C GLU A 59 -0.78 26.26 -3.00
N VAL A 60 0.23 26.97 -3.51
CA VAL A 60 1.08 26.49 -4.60
C VAL A 60 1.82 25.22 -4.22
N LYS A 61 2.34 25.12 -2.98
CA LYS A 61 2.99 23.91 -2.47
C LYS A 61 2.02 22.72 -2.44
N THR A 62 0.80 22.91 -1.94
CA THR A 62 -0.22 21.86 -1.88
C THR A 62 -0.61 21.38 -3.28
N ALA A 63 -0.76 22.31 -4.23
CA ALA A 63 -1.04 21.97 -5.63
C ALA A 63 0.13 21.24 -6.31
N LEU A 64 1.38 21.60 -5.97
CA LEU A 64 2.57 20.92 -6.47
C LEU A 64 2.67 19.50 -5.92
N GLU A 65 2.43 19.30 -4.63
CA GLU A 65 2.41 17.98 -3.99
C GLU A 65 1.34 17.06 -4.62
N ALA A 66 0.15 17.59 -4.90
CA ALA A 66 -0.90 16.86 -5.60
C ALA A 66 -0.48 16.47 -7.04
N LYS A 67 0.19 17.36 -7.77
CA LYS A 67 0.71 17.08 -9.12
C LYS A 67 1.84 16.06 -9.11
N VAL A 68 2.74 16.11 -8.13
CA VAL A 68 3.81 15.11 -7.95
C VAL A 68 3.21 13.72 -7.70
N CYS A 69 2.16 13.64 -6.87
CA CYS A 69 1.43 12.40 -6.62
C CYS A 69 0.77 11.84 -7.90
N LEU A 70 0.09 12.69 -8.67
CA LEU A 70 -0.49 12.30 -9.96
C LEU A 70 0.58 11.85 -10.97
N LEU A 71 1.73 12.52 -11.00
CA LEU A 71 2.84 12.17 -11.88
C LEU A 71 3.44 10.81 -11.50
N SER A 72 3.55 10.50 -10.20
CA SER A 72 3.97 9.18 -9.74
C SER A 72 2.98 8.08 -10.13
N GLU A 73 1.67 8.34 -10.02
CA GLU A 73 0.62 7.42 -10.46
C GLU A 73 0.72 7.15 -11.98
N LYS A 74 0.85 8.20 -12.80
CA LYS A 74 1.00 8.06 -14.26
C LYS A 74 2.29 7.35 -14.66
N ARG A 75 3.40 7.63 -13.97
CA ARG A 75 4.68 6.94 -14.21
C ARG A 75 4.57 5.45 -13.88
N PHE A 76 3.82 5.10 -12.84
CA PHE A 76 3.55 3.72 -12.46
C PHE A 76 2.64 3.01 -13.47
N GLU A 77 1.54 3.63 -13.91
CA GLU A 77 0.66 3.08 -14.97
C GLU A 77 1.46 2.76 -16.25
N ARG A 78 2.43 3.61 -16.60
CA ARG A 78 3.33 3.40 -17.74
C ARG A 78 4.21 2.17 -17.56
N ILE A 79 4.92 2.05 -16.43
CA ILE A 79 5.78 0.90 -16.10
C ILE A 79 4.95 -0.40 -16.08
N LEU A 80 3.74 -0.32 -15.56
CA LEU A 80 2.81 -1.43 -15.51
C LEU A 80 2.38 -1.88 -16.91
N SER A 81 2.06 -0.94 -17.80
CA SER A 81 1.71 -1.23 -19.19
C SER A 81 2.88 -1.85 -19.95
N GLU A 82 4.11 -1.37 -19.72
CA GLU A 82 5.34 -1.95 -20.27
C GLU A 82 5.53 -3.40 -19.81
N LYS A 83 5.37 -3.69 -18.51
CA LYS A 83 5.49 -5.06 -17.99
C LYS A 83 4.39 -5.99 -18.46
N ARG A 84 3.16 -5.49 -18.59
CA ARG A 84 2.04 -6.27 -19.15
C ARG A 84 2.33 -6.64 -20.60
N HIS A 85 2.93 -5.73 -21.37
CA HIS A 85 3.39 -5.99 -22.73
C HIS A 85 4.45 -7.10 -22.75
N ASP A 86 5.47 -7.02 -21.90
CA ASP A 86 6.52 -8.05 -21.80
C ASP A 86 5.95 -9.45 -21.50
N ILE A 87 4.96 -9.54 -20.60
CA ILE A 87 4.28 -10.79 -20.26
C ILE A 87 3.52 -11.35 -21.46
N PHE A 88 2.75 -10.51 -22.17
CA PHE A 88 2.01 -10.95 -23.35
C PHE A 88 2.95 -11.41 -24.47
N VAL A 89 4.11 -10.77 -24.61
CA VAL A 89 5.17 -11.20 -25.54
C VAL A 89 5.70 -12.58 -25.14
N SER A 90 6.03 -12.80 -23.87
CA SER A 90 6.51 -14.10 -23.38
C SER A 90 5.46 -15.22 -23.53
N GLN A 91 4.19 -14.92 -23.25
CA GLN A 91 3.07 -15.86 -23.46
C GLN A 91 2.90 -16.22 -24.93
N ARG A 92 2.94 -15.22 -25.82
CA ARG A 92 2.90 -15.45 -27.26
C ARG A 92 4.02 -16.40 -27.70
N ASP A 93 5.24 -16.16 -27.23
CA ASP A 93 6.41 -16.96 -27.62
C ASP A 93 6.30 -18.40 -27.09
N THR A 94 5.78 -18.58 -25.88
CA THR A 94 5.51 -19.92 -25.29
C THR A 94 4.43 -20.67 -26.08
N LEU A 95 3.30 -20.03 -26.34
CA LEU A 95 2.22 -20.62 -27.14
C LEU A 95 2.65 -20.93 -28.57
N GLN A 96 3.54 -20.10 -29.13
CA GLN A 96 4.10 -20.31 -30.46
C GLN A 96 5.03 -21.53 -30.48
N LYS A 97 5.78 -21.77 -29.39
CA LYS A 97 6.57 -22.98 -29.22
C LYS A 97 5.70 -24.23 -29.08
N GLU A 98 4.70 -24.22 -28.21
CA GLU A 98 3.75 -25.34 -28.05
C GLU A 98 3.02 -25.67 -29.36
N LYS A 99 2.63 -24.64 -30.11
CA LYS A 99 2.03 -24.81 -31.45
C LYS A 99 2.99 -25.53 -32.41
N GLN A 100 4.28 -25.19 -32.40
CA GLN A 100 5.26 -25.86 -33.26
C GLN A 100 5.47 -27.33 -32.86
N GLU A 101 5.51 -27.61 -31.55
CA GLU A 101 5.61 -28.98 -31.03
C GLU A 101 4.39 -29.82 -31.42
N LEU A 102 3.18 -29.28 -31.30
CA LEU A 102 1.94 -29.94 -31.72
C LEU A 102 1.88 -30.17 -33.23
N LEU A 103 2.34 -29.22 -34.04
CA LEU A 103 2.42 -29.38 -35.50
C LEU A 103 3.40 -30.50 -35.89
N ALA A 104 4.56 -30.55 -35.24
CA ALA A 104 5.53 -31.62 -35.46
C ALA A 104 4.96 -32.99 -35.05
N ALA A 105 4.28 -33.07 -33.90
CA ALA A 105 3.63 -34.29 -33.44
C ALA A 105 2.51 -34.75 -34.40
N HIS A 106 1.73 -33.81 -34.94
CA HIS A 106 0.69 -34.10 -35.92
C HIS A 106 1.26 -34.67 -37.23
N GLU A 107 2.32 -34.06 -37.78
CA GLU A 107 2.97 -34.58 -38.99
C GLU A 107 3.62 -35.94 -38.76
N GLN A 108 4.22 -36.15 -37.58
CA GLN A 108 4.74 -37.48 -37.22
C GLN A 108 3.61 -38.52 -37.17
N LYS A 109 2.49 -38.19 -36.51
CA LYS A 109 1.35 -39.12 -36.39
C LYS A 109 0.73 -39.44 -37.74
N LYS A 110 0.68 -38.46 -38.65
CA LYS A 110 0.22 -38.65 -40.03
C LYS A 110 1.14 -39.59 -40.81
N LYS A 111 2.45 -39.50 -40.59
CA LYS A 111 3.43 -40.43 -41.17
C LYS A 111 3.24 -41.84 -40.60
N ASP A 112 3.13 -41.97 -39.28
CA ASP A 112 2.91 -43.26 -38.63
C ASP A 112 1.65 -43.96 -39.16
N ILE A 113 0.53 -43.21 -39.31
CA ILE A 113 -0.71 -43.74 -39.90
C ILE A 113 -0.51 -44.17 -41.36
N SER A 114 0.27 -43.43 -42.14
CA SER A 114 0.59 -43.79 -43.52
C SER A 114 1.41 -45.08 -43.59
N ASP A 115 2.42 -45.21 -42.72
CA ASP A 115 3.32 -46.36 -42.66
C ASP A 115 2.58 -47.61 -42.17
N GLU A 116 1.73 -47.49 -41.12
CA GLU A 116 0.85 -48.56 -40.65
C GLU A 116 -0.14 -49.00 -41.74
N ARG A 117 -0.72 -48.05 -42.46
CA ARG A 117 -1.63 -48.36 -43.58
C ARG A 117 -0.90 -49.14 -44.69
N GLU A 118 0.31 -48.73 -45.05
CA GLU A 118 1.10 -49.44 -46.06
C GLU A 118 1.50 -50.84 -45.59
N CYS A 119 1.86 -50.98 -44.30
CA CYS A 119 2.18 -52.27 -43.68
C CYS A 119 0.96 -53.21 -43.70
N PHE A 120 -0.20 -52.71 -43.26
CA PHE A 120 -1.46 -53.45 -43.29
C PHE A 120 -1.83 -53.90 -44.71
N PHE A 121 -1.70 -53.01 -45.71
CA PHE A 121 -1.98 -53.39 -47.10
C PHE A 121 -1.03 -54.48 -47.62
N LYS A 122 0.26 -54.43 -47.25
CA LYS A 122 1.23 -55.49 -47.61
C LYS A 122 0.89 -56.82 -46.95
N GLU A 123 0.49 -56.82 -45.67
CA GLU A 123 0.06 -58.04 -44.98
C GLU A 123 -1.21 -58.64 -45.58
N VAL A 124 -2.20 -57.81 -45.91
CA VAL A 124 -3.45 -58.25 -46.55
C VAL A 124 -3.18 -58.81 -47.96
N MET A 125 -2.29 -58.18 -48.74
CA MET A 125 -1.89 -58.72 -50.04
C MET A 125 -1.19 -60.08 -49.89
N LYS A 126 -0.22 -60.18 -48.99
CA LYS A 126 0.49 -61.43 -48.70
C LYS A 126 -0.48 -62.54 -48.26
N PHE A 127 -1.39 -62.23 -47.35
CA PHE A 127 -2.41 -63.17 -46.88
C PHE A 127 -3.33 -63.64 -48.01
N ASN A 128 -3.79 -62.72 -48.87
CA ASN A 128 -4.64 -63.09 -50.01
C ASN A 128 -3.91 -63.96 -51.04
N ASP A 129 -2.63 -63.70 -51.29
CA ASP A 129 -1.79 -64.50 -52.19
C ASP A 129 -1.48 -65.90 -51.60
N GLU A 130 -1.24 -65.98 -50.29
CA GLU A 130 -0.85 -67.20 -49.58
C GLU A 130 -2.01 -68.20 -49.42
N TYR A 131 -3.26 -67.71 -49.37
CA TYR A 131 -4.46 -68.55 -49.18
C TYR A 131 -5.39 -68.67 -50.40
N GLY A 132 -5.02 -68.09 -51.56
CA GLY A 132 -5.74 -68.30 -52.83
C GLY A 132 -7.20 -67.84 -52.84
N LEU A 133 -7.55 -66.84 -52.03
CA LEU A 133 -8.93 -66.42 -51.76
C LEU A 133 -9.60 -65.60 -52.88
N THR A 134 -9.02 -65.54 -54.08
CA THR A 134 -9.51 -64.71 -55.20
C THR A 134 -10.58 -65.38 -56.06
N SER A 135 -11.14 -66.51 -55.63
CA SER A 135 -12.28 -67.14 -56.29
C SER A 135 -13.58 -66.87 -55.52
N ASN A 136 -14.45 -66.10 -56.16
CA ASN A 136 -15.86 -65.83 -55.82
C ASN A 136 -16.19 -64.62 -54.92
N ARG A 137 -15.45 -63.52 -55.10
CA ARG A 137 -15.62 -62.25 -54.37
C ARG A 137 -16.73 -61.31 -54.88
N ASP A 138 -17.32 -61.59 -56.04
CA ASP A 138 -18.22 -60.63 -56.70
C ASP A 138 -19.67 -60.62 -56.19
N ALA A 139 -20.11 -61.66 -55.47
CA ALA A 139 -21.47 -61.72 -54.92
C ALA A 139 -21.54 -61.07 -53.52
N LEU A 140 -20.56 -61.35 -52.66
CA LEU A 140 -20.51 -60.84 -51.28
C LEU A 140 -20.20 -59.33 -51.24
N VAL A 141 -19.31 -58.86 -52.13
CA VAL A 141 -18.98 -57.43 -52.23
C VAL A 141 -20.21 -56.61 -52.60
N ARG A 142 -21.12 -57.10 -53.45
CA ARG A 142 -22.29 -56.32 -53.87
C ARG A 142 -23.27 -56.03 -52.74
N GLU A 143 -23.45 -56.96 -51.80
CA GLU A 143 -24.35 -56.80 -50.66
C GLU A 143 -23.71 -55.93 -49.56
N GLN A 144 -22.41 -56.12 -49.29
CA GLN A 144 -21.66 -55.36 -48.28
C GLN A 144 -21.38 -53.91 -48.72
N THR A 145 -21.09 -53.68 -50.01
CA THR A 145 -20.88 -52.33 -50.57
C THR A 145 -22.19 -51.51 -50.58
N GLN A 146 -23.35 -52.15 -50.52
CA GLN A 146 -24.65 -51.48 -50.51
C GLN A 146 -25.04 -51.02 -49.09
N ALA A 147 -24.67 -51.79 -48.06
CA ALA A 147 -24.79 -51.41 -46.66
C ALA A 147 -23.79 -50.31 -46.26
N GLU A 148 -22.51 -50.44 -46.65
CA GLU A 148 -21.49 -49.43 -46.39
C GLU A 148 -21.78 -48.11 -47.12
N ARG A 149 -22.33 -48.14 -48.35
CA ARG A 149 -22.77 -46.92 -49.04
C ARG A 149 -23.90 -46.19 -48.33
N GLN A 150 -24.78 -46.89 -47.62
CA GLN A 150 -25.84 -46.24 -46.84
C GLN A 150 -25.30 -45.63 -45.55
N GLN A 151 -24.38 -46.32 -44.88
CA GLN A 151 -23.71 -45.80 -43.69
C GLN A 151 -22.83 -44.57 -44.01
N LEU A 152 -22.03 -44.64 -45.08
CA LEU A 152 -21.19 -43.54 -45.53
C LEU A 152 -22.00 -42.33 -46.02
N ARG A 153 -23.21 -42.53 -46.57
CA ARG A 153 -24.13 -41.43 -46.90
C ARG A 153 -24.71 -40.76 -45.66
N ALA A 154 -24.98 -41.51 -44.60
CA ALA A 154 -25.44 -40.94 -43.33
C ALA A 154 -24.31 -40.17 -42.61
N GLU A 155 -23.08 -40.68 -42.66
CA GLU A 155 -21.89 -39.98 -42.17
C GLU A 155 -21.55 -38.75 -43.03
N GLU A 156 -21.67 -38.81 -44.37
CA GLU A 156 -21.49 -37.64 -45.25
C GLU A 156 -22.51 -36.54 -44.92
N GLU A 157 -23.76 -36.90 -44.61
CA GLU A 157 -24.79 -35.92 -44.22
C GLU A 157 -24.49 -35.30 -42.84
N MET A 158 -23.94 -36.08 -41.90
CA MET A 158 -23.52 -35.58 -40.59
C MET A 158 -22.31 -34.64 -40.70
N LEU A 159 -21.28 -35.05 -41.46
CA LEU A 159 -20.10 -34.25 -41.76
C LEU A 159 -20.46 -32.99 -42.55
N ARG A 160 -21.44 -33.02 -43.47
CA ARG A 160 -21.95 -31.81 -44.14
C ARG A 160 -22.59 -30.84 -43.17
N LYS A 161 -23.34 -31.32 -42.17
CA LYS A 161 -23.93 -30.47 -41.11
C LYS A 161 -22.84 -29.87 -40.23
N GLU A 162 -21.80 -30.63 -39.89
CA GLU A 162 -20.64 -30.16 -39.14
C GLU A 162 -19.79 -29.14 -39.93
N ILE A 163 -19.53 -29.40 -41.22
CA ILE A 163 -18.83 -28.45 -42.11
C ILE A 163 -19.65 -27.16 -42.26
N GLN A 164 -20.98 -27.24 -42.27
CA GLN A 164 -21.83 -26.05 -42.30
C GLN A 164 -21.77 -25.28 -40.97
N ALA A 165 -21.80 -25.97 -39.82
CA ALA A 165 -21.60 -25.36 -38.51
C ALA A 165 -20.21 -24.69 -38.40
N LEU A 166 -19.15 -25.33 -38.89
CA LEU A 166 -17.80 -24.78 -38.95
C LEU A 166 -17.68 -23.60 -39.92
N LYS A 167 -18.46 -23.56 -41.01
CA LYS A 167 -18.54 -22.40 -41.91
C LYS A 167 -19.23 -21.22 -41.24
N ASP A 168 -20.26 -21.46 -40.44
CA ASP A 168 -20.98 -20.43 -39.68
C ASP A 168 -20.11 -19.88 -38.54
N GLU A 169 -19.35 -20.76 -37.87
CA GLU A 169 -18.34 -20.37 -36.87
C GLU A 169 -17.17 -19.59 -37.50
N ARG A 170 -16.73 -19.98 -38.71
CA ARG A 170 -15.74 -19.21 -39.49
C ARG A 170 -16.26 -17.81 -39.85
N LEU A 171 -17.56 -17.66 -40.08
CA LEU A 171 -18.18 -16.35 -40.31
C LEU A 171 -18.08 -15.49 -39.05
N HIS A 172 -18.38 -16.07 -37.87
CA HIS A 172 -18.23 -15.40 -36.58
C HIS A 172 -16.78 -15.02 -36.26
N VAL A 173 -15.82 -15.91 -36.51
CA VAL A 173 -14.39 -15.64 -36.34
C VAL A 173 -13.92 -14.54 -37.30
N ASN A 174 -14.43 -14.48 -38.54
CA ASN A 174 -14.13 -13.38 -39.45
C ASN A 174 -14.72 -12.05 -38.97
N THR A 175 -15.91 -12.04 -38.37
CA THR A 175 -16.49 -10.85 -37.72
C THR A 175 -15.63 -10.37 -36.55
N LEU A 176 -15.19 -11.28 -35.67
CA LEU A 176 -14.27 -10.98 -34.57
C LEU A 176 -12.91 -10.48 -35.09
N ARG A 177 -12.43 -11.02 -36.22
CA ARG A 177 -11.21 -10.58 -36.89
C ARG A 177 -11.32 -9.14 -37.38
N LEU A 178 -12.46 -8.78 -37.98
CA LEU A 178 -12.75 -7.41 -38.42
C LEU A 178 -12.86 -6.45 -37.23
N GLN A 179 -13.46 -6.87 -36.11
CA GLN A 179 -13.52 -6.07 -34.89
C GLN A 179 -12.13 -5.84 -34.29
N ARG A 180 -11.31 -6.89 -34.21
CA ARG A 180 -9.91 -6.80 -33.76
C ARG A 180 -9.11 -5.86 -34.67
N ASP A 181 -9.27 -5.96 -35.98
CA ASP A 181 -8.55 -5.10 -36.93
C ASP A 181 -9.06 -3.64 -36.86
N SER A 182 -10.31 -3.41 -36.46
CA SER A 182 -10.85 -2.09 -36.12
C SER A 182 -10.23 -1.52 -34.84
N MET A 183 -10.23 -2.30 -33.76
CA MET A 183 -9.60 -1.90 -32.50
C MET A 183 -8.10 -1.67 -32.66
N LYS A 184 -7.44 -2.40 -33.57
CA LYS A 184 -6.03 -2.19 -33.89
C LYS A 184 -5.79 -0.85 -34.58
N ARG A 185 -6.69 -0.41 -35.47
CA ARG A 185 -6.62 0.94 -36.07
C ARG A 185 -6.85 2.03 -35.03
N GLU A 186 -7.82 1.86 -34.14
CA GLU A 186 -8.04 2.80 -33.01
C GLU A 186 -6.81 2.87 -32.09
N LEU A 187 -6.15 1.74 -31.85
CA LEU A 187 -4.91 1.69 -31.08
C LEU A 187 -3.76 2.41 -31.79
N GLU A 188 -3.63 2.24 -33.12
CA GLU A 188 -2.63 2.95 -33.93
C GLU A 188 -2.89 4.46 -33.97
N GLU A 189 -4.16 4.89 -34.03
CA GLU A 189 -4.56 6.30 -33.91
C GLU A 189 -4.22 6.88 -32.53
N LEU A 190 -4.50 6.13 -31.46
CA LEU A 190 -4.14 6.53 -30.09
C LEU A 190 -2.63 6.57 -29.88
N GLN A 191 -1.87 5.66 -30.49
CA GLN A 191 -0.40 5.68 -30.46
C GLN A 191 0.17 6.89 -31.21
N HIS A 192 -0.44 7.26 -32.35
CA HIS A 192 -0.09 8.48 -33.05
C HIS A 192 -0.42 9.73 -32.22
N ALA A 193 -1.59 9.78 -31.59
CA ALA A 193 -1.96 10.87 -30.69
C ALA A 193 -1.02 10.98 -29.47
N LEU A 194 -0.58 9.84 -28.92
CA LEU A 194 0.39 9.79 -27.84
C LEU A 194 1.75 10.33 -28.28
N LYS A 195 2.20 9.99 -29.50
CA LYS A 195 3.45 10.51 -30.08
C LYS A 195 3.39 12.02 -30.33
N ASP A 196 2.25 12.51 -30.83
CA ASP A 196 1.98 13.94 -31.03
C ASP A 196 2.01 14.72 -29.69
N LEU A 197 1.48 14.11 -28.63
CA LEU A 197 1.53 14.64 -27.27
C LEU A 197 2.95 14.62 -26.69
N ASP A 198 3.73 13.58 -26.98
CA ASP A 198 5.11 13.46 -26.53
C ASP A 198 6.01 14.50 -27.22
N GLU A 199 5.78 14.75 -28.51
CA GLU A 199 6.45 15.80 -29.28
C GLU A 199 6.08 17.20 -28.75
N LYS A 200 4.79 17.46 -28.48
CA LYS A 200 4.36 18.71 -27.81
C LYS A 200 4.95 18.87 -26.40
N THR A 201 5.11 17.78 -25.67
CA THR A 201 5.71 17.80 -24.32
C THR A 201 7.22 18.07 -24.42
N SER A 202 7.89 17.50 -25.42
CA SER A 202 9.30 17.78 -25.73
C SER A 202 9.49 19.25 -26.12
N ASP A 203 8.64 19.80 -26.98
CA ASP A 203 8.68 21.20 -27.39
C ASP A 203 8.43 22.15 -26.21
N ALA A 204 7.43 21.86 -25.37
CA ALA A 204 7.17 22.62 -24.15
C ALA A 204 8.35 22.54 -23.16
N THR A 205 9.04 21.40 -23.09
CA THR A 205 10.25 21.23 -22.28
C THR A 205 11.43 22.02 -22.84
N ALA A 206 11.57 22.08 -24.17
CA ALA A 206 12.58 22.88 -24.86
C ALA A 206 12.33 24.39 -24.69
N ASP A 207 11.08 24.84 -24.81
CA ASP A 207 10.70 26.23 -24.55
C ASP A 207 10.89 26.60 -23.08
N THR A 208 10.60 25.68 -22.15
CA THR A 208 10.86 25.89 -20.71
C THR A 208 12.36 26.09 -20.45
N ARG A 209 13.22 25.26 -21.06
CA ARG A 209 14.68 25.47 -20.99
C ARG A 209 15.11 26.79 -21.61
N ARG A 210 14.52 27.17 -22.76
CA ARG A 210 14.84 28.44 -23.42
C ARG A 210 14.45 29.65 -22.56
N LEU A 211 13.33 29.57 -21.86
CA LEU A 211 12.88 30.57 -20.89
C LEU A 211 13.74 30.58 -19.61
N GLU A 212 14.26 29.43 -19.18
CA GLU A 212 15.25 29.32 -18.08
C GLU A 212 16.60 29.94 -18.47
N ASP A 213 17.05 29.75 -19.71
CA ASP A 213 18.26 30.36 -20.27
C ASP A 213 18.08 31.87 -20.50
N GLU A 214 16.91 32.32 -20.95
CA GLU A 214 16.55 33.75 -21.01
C GLU A 214 16.48 34.36 -19.60
N LYS A 215 15.92 33.65 -18.62
CA LYS A 215 15.93 34.06 -17.20
C LYS A 215 17.35 34.19 -16.67
N PHE A 216 18.25 33.26 -17.02
CA PHE A 216 19.68 33.35 -16.71
C PHE A 216 20.33 34.57 -17.39
N THR A 217 20.02 34.82 -18.65
CA THR A 217 20.54 35.97 -19.43
C THR A 217 20.02 37.32 -18.89
N VAL A 218 18.74 37.40 -18.53
CA VAL A 218 18.10 38.57 -17.91
C VAL A 218 18.67 38.82 -16.52
N SER A 219 19.00 37.76 -15.76
CA SER A 219 19.67 37.88 -14.46
C SER A 219 21.11 38.41 -14.55
N GLN A 220 21.75 38.34 -15.73
CA GLN A 220 23.07 38.92 -16.00
C GLN A 220 23.03 40.35 -16.58
N LYS A 221 21.86 40.89 -16.94
CA LYS A 221 21.73 42.28 -17.43
C LYS A 221 22.33 43.35 -16.49
N PRO A 222 22.28 43.24 -15.15
CA PRO A 222 22.92 44.22 -14.26
C PRO A 222 24.45 44.32 -14.40
N GLN A 223 25.10 43.36 -15.08
CA GLN A 223 26.55 43.31 -15.25
C GLN A 223 27.04 43.84 -16.61
N ARG A 224 26.14 44.01 -17.60
CA ARG A 224 26.50 44.41 -18.97
C ARG A 224 25.76 45.66 -19.46
N ASP A 225 24.83 46.16 -18.67
CA ASP A 225 24.10 47.39 -18.94
C ASP A 225 24.96 48.62 -18.59
N THR A 226 25.14 49.51 -19.57
CA THR A 226 25.98 50.72 -19.48
C THR A 226 25.52 51.71 -18.40
N GLU A 227 24.25 51.70 -18.02
CA GLU A 227 23.70 52.59 -16.99
C GLU A 227 23.94 52.00 -15.58
N CYS A 228 23.83 50.67 -15.45
CA CYS A 228 24.12 49.91 -14.23
C CYS A 228 25.63 49.93 -13.87
N LEU A 229 26.51 49.89 -14.87
CA LEU A 229 27.96 50.02 -14.69
C LEU A 229 28.40 51.44 -14.26
N ARG A 230 27.65 52.48 -14.63
CA ARG A 230 27.91 53.87 -14.21
C ARG A 230 27.64 54.06 -12.72
N LEU A 231 26.52 53.53 -12.24
CA LEU A 231 26.13 53.56 -10.82
C LEU A 231 27.07 52.75 -9.92
N LYS A 232 27.62 51.65 -10.44
CA LYS A 232 28.62 50.83 -9.73
C LYS A 232 29.96 51.57 -9.54
N LYS A 233 30.38 52.33 -10.55
CA LYS A 233 31.61 53.15 -10.49
C LYS A 233 31.52 54.32 -9.52
N GLU A 234 30.35 54.95 -9.40
CA GLU A 234 30.09 56.00 -8.39
C GLU A 234 30.08 55.43 -6.97
N LEU A 235 29.68 54.17 -6.78
CA LEU A 235 29.67 53.51 -5.48
C LEU A 235 31.06 53.03 -5.03
N GLU A 236 31.92 52.68 -5.98
CA GLU A 236 33.31 52.23 -5.73
C GLU A 236 34.23 53.41 -5.35
N SER A 237 34.00 54.63 -5.87
CA SER A 237 34.81 55.81 -5.49
C SER A 237 34.55 56.33 -4.07
N TYR A 238 33.49 55.86 -3.41
CA TYR A 238 33.21 56.17 -1.99
C TYR A 238 33.88 55.19 -1.01
N LYS A 239 34.54 54.14 -1.51
CA LYS A 239 35.10 53.06 -0.68
C LYS A 239 36.62 53.08 -0.49
N GLU A 240 37.34 53.95 -1.19
CA GLU A 240 38.82 53.97 -1.22
C GLU A 240 39.49 54.96 -0.25
N GLU A 241 38.84 55.39 0.85
CA GLU A 241 39.50 56.23 1.86
C GLU A 241 39.61 55.61 3.27
N ASN A 242 39.52 54.28 3.41
CA ASN A 242 39.84 53.62 4.70
C ASN A 242 40.61 52.30 4.51
N GLU A 243 41.86 52.41 4.03
CA GLU A 243 42.87 51.35 4.13
C GLU A 243 43.48 51.32 5.54
N ASP A 244 42.87 50.56 6.45
CA ASP A 244 43.55 49.98 7.62
C ASP A 244 42.90 48.65 8.09
N LEU A 245 41.88 48.16 7.36
CA LEU A 245 41.05 47.02 7.77
C LEU A 245 41.35 45.71 7.02
N GLU A 246 42.46 45.62 6.30
CA GLU A 246 42.83 44.38 5.57
C GLU A 246 43.75 43.48 6.39
N LYS A 247 44.56 44.05 7.30
CA LYS A 247 45.40 43.26 8.22
C LYS A 247 44.61 42.60 9.36
N VAL A 248 43.45 43.16 9.70
CA VAL A 248 42.53 42.57 10.69
C VAL A 248 41.77 41.38 10.10
N HIS A 249 41.54 41.38 8.78
CA HIS A 249 40.80 40.33 8.09
C HIS A 249 41.55 38.99 8.08
N GLU A 250 42.88 39.02 7.90
CA GLU A 250 43.69 37.78 7.88
C GLU A 250 43.80 37.13 9.26
N ALA A 251 43.83 37.91 10.35
CA ALA A 251 43.80 37.39 11.71
C ALA A 251 42.43 36.77 12.05
N LEU A 252 41.33 37.39 11.60
CA LEU A 252 39.98 36.88 11.81
C LEU A 252 39.74 35.57 11.04
N GLN A 253 40.36 35.41 9.88
CA GLN A 253 40.18 34.23 9.02
C GLN A 253 40.75 32.95 9.67
N ALA A 254 41.89 33.06 10.37
CA ALA A 254 42.49 31.96 11.12
C ALA A 254 41.67 31.57 12.36
N GLU A 255 41.02 32.55 13.02
CA GLU A 255 40.09 32.29 14.13
C GLU A 255 38.77 31.67 13.64
N ILE A 256 38.30 32.04 12.45
CA ILE A 256 37.10 31.45 11.83
C ILE A 256 37.32 29.96 11.50
N GLU A 257 38.50 29.58 11.01
CA GLU A 257 38.82 28.16 10.74
C GLU A 257 38.90 27.33 12.02
N TYR A 258 39.44 27.90 13.12
CA TYR A 258 39.44 27.26 14.43
C TYR A 258 38.02 27.11 15.02
N LEU A 259 37.17 28.12 14.85
CA LEU A 259 35.75 28.09 15.27
C LEU A 259 34.90 27.14 14.42
N GLN A 260 35.21 26.99 13.13
CA GLN A 260 34.57 26.01 12.24
C GLN A 260 34.89 24.57 12.65
N MET A 261 36.11 24.30 13.12
CA MET A 261 36.50 22.99 13.63
C MET A 261 35.83 22.69 14.99
N MET A 262 35.61 23.70 15.83
CA MET A 262 34.75 23.57 17.01
C MET A 262 33.27 23.34 16.63
N LEU A 263 32.74 24.02 15.61
CA LEU A 263 31.35 23.85 15.14
C LEU A 263 31.06 22.44 14.59
N LEU A 264 32.03 21.76 13.99
CA LEU A 264 31.91 20.36 13.57
C LEU A 264 31.79 19.39 14.76
N ASN A 265 32.59 19.61 15.82
CA ASN A 265 32.46 18.85 17.06
C ASN A 265 31.17 19.18 17.83
N TRP A 266 30.73 20.44 17.81
CA TRP A 266 29.43 20.85 18.36
C TRP A 266 28.26 20.33 17.54
N GLY A 267 28.40 20.16 16.22
CA GLY A 267 27.40 19.52 15.35
C GLY A 267 27.22 18.04 15.68
N LEU A 268 28.32 17.31 15.96
CA LEU A 268 28.27 15.94 16.47
C LEU A 268 27.67 15.88 17.89
N PHE A 269 27.98 16.88 18.73
CA PHE A 269 27.42 17.03 20.07
C PHE A 269 25.93 17.42 20.05
N LEU A 270 25.47 18.22 19.08
CA LEU A 270 24.08 18.61 18.83
C LEU A 270 23.26 17.49 18.17
N PHE A 271 23.90 16.61 17.39
CA PHE A 271 23.30 15.36 16.93
C PHE A 271 23.12 14.36 18.11
N LEU A 272 23.99 14.44 19.13
CA LEU A 272 23.88 13.69 20.39
C LEU A 272 23.01 14.39 21.46
N LEU A 273 22.75 15.70 21.36
CA LEU A 273 21.94 16.50 22.28
C LEU A 273 20.63 17.03 21.68
N GLY A 274 20.28 16.57 20.48
CA GLY A 274 18.93 16.71 19.96
C GLY A 274 17.98 15.95 20.86
N ALA A 275 17.54 16.59 21.95
CA ALA A 275 16.34 16.19 22.65
C ALA A 275 15.21 16.30 21.63
N VAL A 276 14.92 15.17 20.95
CA VAL A 276 13.72 14.98 20.17
C VAL A 276 12.58 15.22 21.15
N ASN A 277 11.98 16.41 21.11
CA ASN A 277 10.81 16.69 21.93
C ASN A 277 9.71 15.76 21.44
N ALA A 278 9.51 14.67 22.18
CA ALA A 278 8.41 13.74 22.05
C ALA A 278 7.10 14.49 21.84
N ALA A 279 6.41 14.22 20.73
CA ALA A 279 5.09 14.77 20.49
C ALA A 279 4.03 13.75 20.96
N GLN A 280 2.94 14.27 21.51
CA GLN A 280 1.81 13.47 21.97
C GLN A 280 0.51 14.15 21.55
N VAL A 281 -0.43 13.35 21.06
CA VAL A 281 -1.80 13.78 20.78
C VAL A 281 -2.77 13.00 21.65
N CYS A 282 -3.81 13.67 22.16
CA CYS A 282 -4.85 13.04 22.98
C CYS A 282 -6.20 13.25 22.33
N TYR A 283 -6.99 12.17 22.28
CA TYR A 283 -8.35 12.19 21.78
C TYR A 283 -9.32 11.81 22.88
N ASN A 284 -10.46 12.50 22.91
CA ASN A 284 -11.50 12.21 23.89
C ASN A 284 -11.93 10.73 23.77
N ARG A 285 -12.15 10.08 24.93
CA ARG A 285 -12.54 8.67 25.12
C ARG A 285 -11.46 7.61 24.90
N ILE A 286 -10.50 7.83 23.99
CA ILE A 286 -9.53 6.78 23.60
C ILE A 286 -8.08 7.05 24.10
N GLY A 287 -7.87 8.17 24.78
CA GLY A 287 -6.62 8.49 25.45
C GLY A 287 -5.58 9.14 24.54
N CYS A 288 -4.30 8.95 24.87
CA CYS A 288 -3.20 9.65 24.22
C CYS A 288 -2.26 8.71 23.45
N PHE A 289 -1.64 9.25 22.42
CA PHE A 289 -0.74 8.57 21.50
C PHE A 289 0.52 9.41 21.36
N ALA A 290 1.68 8.81 21.66
CA ALA A 290 2.98 9.44 21.47
C ALA A 290 3.69 8.88 20.23
N ASP A 291 4.58 9.68 19.65
CA ASP A 291 5.50 9.30 18.56
C ASP A 291 6.90 8.92 19.06
N THR A 292 7.01 8.59 20.35
CA THR A 292 8.24 8.08 20.94
C THR A 292 8.38 6.58 20.75
N SER A 293 9.60 6.06 20.97
CA SER A 293 9.85 4.62 21.04
C SER A 293 8.87 3.94 22.02
N PRO A 294 8.29 2.78 21.65
CA PRO A 294 8.59 1.97 20.47
C PRO A 294 7.75 2.29 19.21
N TRP A 295 6.91 3.32 19.25
CA TRP A 295 5.93 3.62 18.20
C TRP A 295 6.54 4.24 16.95
N SER A 296 7.72 4.84 17.09
CA SER A 296 8.41 5.63 16.07
C SER A 296 9.86 5.89 16.49
N GLY A 297 10.71 6.31 15.56
CA GLY A 297 12.13 6.57 15.79
C GLY A 297 12.97 5.32 16.07
N THR A 298 12.49 4.13 15.68
CA THR A 298 13.22 2.85 15.80
C THR A 298 13.72 2.36 14.44
N ILE A 299 14.57 1.33 14.42
CA ILE A 299 15.03 0.73 13.16
C ILE A 299 13.85 0.24 12.31
N ASP A 300 12.90 -0.45 12.95
CA ASP A 300 11.73 -0.99 12.26
C ASP A 300 10.64 0.06 12.00
N ARG A 301 10.66 1.22 12.70
CA ARG A 301 9.71 2.34 12.51
C ARG A 301 10.45 3.69 12.55
N PRO A 302 11.23 4.03 11.51
CA PRO A 302 12.16 5.17 11.58
C PRO A 302 11.46 6.53 11.52
N ILE A 303 10.31 6.62 10.85
CA ILE A 303 9.60 7.88 10.62
C ILE A 303 8.62 8.14 11.76
N ALA A 304 8.85 9.22 12.51
CA ALA A 304 7.92 9.68 13.54
C ALA A 304 6.62 10.23 12.93
N LYS A 305 5.50 9.59 13.28
CA LYS A 305 4.15 10.02 12.90
C LYS A 305 3.18 9.80 14.05
N LEU A 306 2.43 10.84 14.39
CA LEU A 306 1.26 10.71 15.24
C LEU A 306 0.07 10.15 14.43
N PRO A 307 -0.80 9.34 15.04
CA PRO A 307 -2.03 8.92 14.39
C PRO A 307 -2.94 10.13 14.13
N TRP A 308 -3.84 10.00 13.16
CA TRP A 308 -4.90 10.96 12.91
C TRP A 308 -6.01 10.89 13.95
N SER A 309 -6.88 11.90 14.00
CA SER A 309 -7.99 11.92 14.94
C SER A 309 -9.09 10.90 14.55
N PRO A 310 -9.88 10.42 15.53
CA PRO A 310 -11.10 9.65 15.30
C PRO A 310 -11.97 10.17 14.18
N GLU A 311 -12.18 11.50 14.13
CA GLU A 311 -13.03 12.16 13.15
C GLU A 311 -12.43 12.11 11.73
N THR A 312 -11.11 12.20 11.60
CA THR A 312 -10.42 12.07 10.31
C THR A 312 -10.39 10.62 9.82
N ILE A 313 -10.14 9.66 10.73
CA ILE A 313 -10.13 8.23 10.39
C ILE A 313 -11.55 7.73 10.06
N ASN A 314 -12.55 8.28 10.77
CA ASN A 314 -13.97 8.00 10.61
C ASN A 314 -14.29 6.50 10.68
N THR A 315 -13.90 5.85 11.78
CA THR A 315 -14.18 4.42 11.99
C THR A 315 -15.69 4.16 12.09
N ARG A 316 -16.20 3.23 11.29
CA ARG A 316 -17.60 2.80 11.29
C ARG A 316 -17.72 1.33 11.65
N PHE A 317 -18.72 1.01 12.48
CA PHE A 317 -19.05 -0.36 12.87
C PHE A 317 -20.33 -0.80 12.16
N LEU A 318 -20.18 -1.68 11.17
CA LEU A 318 -21.24 -2.11 10.26
C LEU A 318 -21.78 -3.48 10.72
N LEU A 319 -22.92 -3.50 11.39
CA LEU A 319 -23.53 -4.72 11.93
C LEU A 319 -24.31 -5.48 10.88
N PHE A 320 -23.92 -6.73 10.67
CA PHE A 320 -24.67 -7.77 9.99
C PHE A 320 -25.13 -8.82 10.99
N THR A 321 -26.37 -9.29 10.82
CA THR A 321 -26.89 -10.46 11.51
C THR A 321 -27.63 -11.35 10.52
N ARG A 322 -28.06 -12.55 10.95
CA ARG A 322 -28.91 -13.42 10.13
C ARG A 322 -30.19 -12.73 9.63
N SER A 323 -30.70 -11.73 10.37
CA SER A 323 -31.89 -10.95 10.01
C SER A 323 -31.64 -9.83 9.00
N ASN A 324 -30.39 -9.42 8.78
CA ASN A 324 -30.01 -8.32 7.88
C ASN A 324 -28.69 -8.63 7.13
N GLN A 325 -28.67 -9.74 6.40
CA GLN A 325 -27.43 -10.26 5.79
C GLN A 325 -26.90 -9.40 4.64
N ASN A 326 -27.78 -8.67 3.95
CA ASN A 326 -27.46 -7.91 2.75
C ASN A 326 -27.36 -6.39 3.00
N SER A 327 -27.72 -5.93 4.20
CA SER A 327 -27.73 -4.51 4.54
C SER A 327 -27.30 -4.34 6.00
N PHE A 328 -26.20 -3.61 6.20
CA PHE A 328 -25.67 -3.37 7.54
C PHE A 328 -26.50 -2.35 8.29
N GLN A 329 -26.45 -2.43 9.62
CA GLN A 329 -26.88 -1.35 10.52
C GLN A 329 -25.62 -0.69 11.09
N VAL A 330 -25.50 0.63 10.92
CA VAL A 330 -24.39 1.37 11.55
C VAL A 330 -24.69 1.50 13.04
N ILE A 331 -23.80 0.96 13.87
CA ILE A 331 -23.90 0.99 15.33
C ILE A 331 -22.73 1.79 15.91
N SER A 332 -22.93 2.42 17.06
CA SER A 332 -21.96 3.34 17.64
C SER A 332 -21.87 3.20 19.16
N ALA A 333 -20.64 3.10 19.66
CA ALA A 333 -20.34 3.19 21.08
C ALA A 333 -20.52 4.61 21.63
N ILE A 334 -20.44 5.63 20.76
CA ILE A 334 -20.67 7.04 21.12
C ILE A 334 -22.17 7.29 21.36
N ASN A 335 -23.02 6.61 20.58
CA ASN A 335 -24.46 6.63 20.74
C ASN A 335 -25.01 5.21 20.98
N PRO A 336 -24.93 4.68 22.23
CA PRO A 336 -25.32 3.30 22.54
C PRO A 336 -26.78 2.96 22.20
N SER A 337 -27.66 3.96 22.04
CA SER A 337 -29.03 3.73 21.59
C SER A 337 -29.10 3.05 20.22
N THR A 338 -28.11 3.30 19.35
CA THR A 338 -27.98 2.65 18.03
C THR A 338 -27.75 1.15 18.15
N ILE A 339 -27.02 0.68 19.16
CA ILE A 339 -26.83 -0.76 19.43
C ILE A 339 -28.16 -1.36 19.89
N SER A 340 -28.86 -0.67 20.79
CA SER A 340 -30.16 -1.13 21.35
C SER A 340 -31.27 -1.22 20.30
N SER A 341 -31.29 -0.29 19.35
CA SER A 341 -32.28 -0.25 18.25
C SER A 341 -31.93 -1.15 17.07
N SER A 342 -30.74 -1.75 17.08
CA SER A 342 -30.28 -2.67 16.03
C SER A 342 -30.71 -4.11 16.26
N ASN A 343 -30.32 -4.99 15.34
CA ASN A 343 -30.48 -6.44 15.47
C ASN A 343 -29.43 -7.10 16.38
N PHE A 344 -28.56 -6.32 17.04
CA PHE A 344 -27.58 -6.86 17.98
C PHE A 344 -28.27 -7.64 19.10
N ARG A 345 -27.71 -8.79 19.46
CA ARG A 345 -28.20 -9.63 20.57
C ARG A 345 -27.05 -10.02 21.48
N THR A 346 -27.18 -9.70 22.77
CA THR A 346 -26.18 -10.01 23.81
C THR A 346 -26.04 -11.50 24.09
N SER A 347 -27.05 -12.30 23.73
CA SER A 347 -27.03 -13.77 23.86
C SER A 347 -26.22 -14.48 22.76
N ARG A 348 -25.73 -13.75 21.76
CA ARG A 348 -24.96 -14.29 20.62
C ARG A 348 -23.50 -13.88 20.72
N ARG A 349 -22.60 -14.72 20.21
CA ARG A 349 -21.19 -14.33 20.02
C ARG A 349 -21.10 -13.19 19.02
N THR A 350 -20.04 -12.39 19.16
CA THR A 350 -19.78 -11.24 18.29
C THR A 350 -18.44 -11.40 17.62
N ARG A 351 -18.42 -11.29 16.29
CA ARG A 351 -17.21 -11.40 15.47
C ARG A 351 -16.97 -10.09 14.75
N PHE A 352 -15.85 -9.45 15.03
CA PHE A 352 -15.41 -8.27 14.29
C PHE A 352 -14.57 -8.71 13.10
N VAL A 353 -14.77 -8.11 11.94
CA VAL A 353 -13.96 -8.33 10.74
C VAL A 353 -13.31 -7.00 10.37
N ILE A 354 -11.99 -6.93 10.37
CA ILE A 354 -11.21 -5.69 10.27
C ILE A 354 -10.31 -5.77 9.04
N HIS A 355 -10.48 -4.81 8.11
CA HIS A 355 -9.72 -4.78 6.86
C HIS A 355 -8.33 -4.15 7.01
N GLY A 356 -7.53 -4.25 5.93
CA GLY A 356 -6.16 -3.77 5.85
C GLY A 356 -5.95 -2.42 5.17
N PHE A 357 -4.70 -2.22 4.72
CA PHE A 357 -4.25 -1.03 4.00
C PHE A 357 -5.02 -0.84 2.68
N THR A 358 -5.40 0.41 2.35
CA THR A 358 -6.18 0.81 1.15
C THR A 358 -7.59 0.22 0.98
N ASP A 359 -7.95 -0.79 1.75
CA ASP A 359 -9.26 -1.47 1.69
C ASP A 359 -10.38 -0.67 2.40
N SER A 360 -11.62 -1.20 2.36
CA SER A 360 -12.80 -0.63 3.01
C SER A 360 -13.63 -1.70 3.70
N GLY A 361 -14.32 -1.33 4.78
CA GLY A 361 -15.23 -2.25 5.48
C GLY A 361 -16.50 -2.62 4.69
N GLU A 362 -16.74 -1.95 3.56
CA GLU A 362 -17.78 -2.32 2.59
C GLU A 362 -17.27 -3.28 1.50
N ALA A 363 -15.98 -3.65 1.51
CA ALA A 363 -15.46 -4.63 0.58
C ALA A 363 -16.17 -5.98 0.73
N SER A 364 -16.41 -6.63 -0.42
CA SER A 364 -17.29 -7.80 -0.49
C SER A 364 -16.82 -8.96 0.40
N TRP A 365 -15.51 -9.12 0.61
CA TRP A 365 -14.95 -10.21 1.41
C TRP A 365 -15.35 -10.15 2.89
N LEU A 366 -15.46 -8.96 3.51
CA LEU A 366 -15.91 -8.85 4.90
C LEU A 366 -17.35 -9.34 5.04
N SER A 367 -18.22 -8.86 4.15
CA SER A 367 -19.62 -9.29 4.10
C SER A 367 -19.77 -10.78 3.74
N ASN A 368 -18.85 -11.33 2.93
CA ASN A 368 -18.81 -12.76 2.59
C ASN A 368 -18.48 -13.61 3.82
N ILE A 369 -17.51 -13.20 4.66
CA ILE A 369 -17.24 -13.86 5.95
C ILE A 369 -18.50 -13.84 6.80
N CYS A 370 -19.14 -12.67 6.98
CA CYS A 370 -20.39 -12.58 7.75
C CYS A 370 -21.48 -13.51 7.21
N ARG A 371 -21.73 -13.49 5.90
CA ARG A 371 -22.71 -14.37 5.25
C ARG A 371 -22.39 -15.84 5.46
N ARG A 372 -21.12 -16.24 5.37
CA ARG A 372 -20.70 -17.61 5.59
C ARG A 372 -20.81 -18.03 7.06
N LEU A 373 -20.59 -17.13 8.02
CA LEU A 373 -20.84 -17.41 9.44
C LEU A 373 -22.32 -17.70 9.69
N PHE A 374 -23.24 -16.95 9.05
CA PHE A 374 -24.67 -17.14 9.25
C PHE A 374 -25.19 -18.51 8.82
N THR A 375 -24.47 -19.22 7.95
CA THR A 375 -24.84 -20.59 7.52
C THR A 375 -24.57 -21.65 8.59
N ILE A 376 -23.71 -21.36 9.57
CA ILE A 376 -23.31 -22.34 10.59
C ILE A 376 -23.65 -21.90 12.03
N GLU A 377 -23.79 -20.60 12.29
CA GLU A 377 -24.06 -20.07 13.63
C GLU A 377 -24.90 -18.77 13.58
N ASP A 378 -25.56 -18.45 14.69
CA ASP A 378 -26.32 -17.21 14.86
C ASP A 378 -25.48 -16.20 15.64
N VAL A 379 -24.84 -15.25 14.94
CA VAL A 379 -23.85 -14.32 15.49
C VAL A 379 -24.11 -12.87 15.11
N ASN A 380 -23.58 -11.96 15.92
CA ASN A 380 -23.40 -10.57 15.53
C ASN A 380 -22.09 -10.48 14.73
N CYS A 381 -22.14 -10.15 13.45
CA CYS A 381 -20.94 -9.91 12.65
C CYS A 381 -20.77 -8.41 12.42
N ILE A 382 -19.65 -7.84 12.84
CA ILE A 382 -19.41 -6.39 12.75
C ILE A 382 -18.21 -6.17 11.83
N ALA A 383 -18.46 -5.66 10.61
CA ALA A 383 -17.39 -5.21 9.74
C ALA A 383 -16.92 -3.82 10.22
N VAL A 384 -15.61 -3.67 10.43
CA VAL A 384 -15.00 -2.42 10.88
C VAL A 384 -14.43 -1.70 9.66
N ASP A 385 -15.07 -0.61 9.26
CA ASP A 385 -14.60 0.26 8.19
C ASP A 385 -13.76 1.40 8.76
N TRP A 386 -12.50 1.45 8.39
CA TRP A 386 -11.57 2.54 8.73
C TRP A 386 -10.89 3.08 7.46
N SER A 387 -11.56 2.99 6.31
CA SER A 387 -11.04 3.43 5.02
C SER A 387 -10.56 4.89 4.98
N GLY A 388 -11.15 5.77 5.79
CA GLY A 388 -10.69 7.16 5.97
C GLY A 388 -9.28 7.27 6.55
N GLY A 389 -8.85 6.30 7.36
CA GLY A 389 -7.49 6.22 7.90
C GLY A 389 -6.55 5.24 7.18
N SER A 390 -7.07 4.34 6.34
CA SER A 390 -6.27 3.33 5.63
C SER A 390 -5.79 3.78 4.24
N ARG A 391 -6.53 4.68 3.57
CA ARG A 391 -6.24 5.21 2.23
C ARG A 391 -5.35 6.44 2.30
N THR A 392 -4.13 6.24 2.80
CA THR A 392 -3.11 7.28 2.99
C THR A 392 -1.73 6.68 2.79
N GLN A 393 -0.66 7.43 3.07
CA GLN A 393 0.70 6.86 3.09
C GLN A 393 0.77 5.71 4.10
N TYR A 394 1.45 4.61 3.74
CA TYR A 394 1.50 3.41 4.59
C TYR A 394 2.00 3.71 6.00
N THR A 395 3.02 4.55 6.16
CA THR A 395 3.52 5.01 7.47
C THR A 395 2.42 5.66 8.31
N GLN A 396 1.56 6.47 7.70
CA GLN A 396 0.44 7.08 8.41
C GLN A 396 -0.65 6.04 8.74
N ALA A 397 -1.00 5.16 7.79
CA ALA A 397 -1.98 4.09 8.03
C ALA A 397 -1.53 3.15 9.16
N ALA A 398 -0.26 2.75 9.18
CA ALA A 398 0.35 1.92 10.23
C ALA A 398 0.40 2.60 11.60
N ASN A 399 0.24 3.93 11.69
CA ASN A 399 0.06 4.64 12.96
C ASN A 399 -1.43 4.81 13.29
N ASN A 400 -2.29 5.07 12.30
CA ASN A 400 -3.73 5.21 12.46
C ASN A 400 -4.40 3.97 13.07
N ILE A 401 -3.87 2.76 12.82
CA ILE A 401 -4.39 1.53 13.44
C ILE A 401 -4.43 1.59 14.97
N ARG A 402 -3.57 2.39 15.61
CA ARG A 402 -3.58 2.58 17.07
C ARG A 402 -4.87 3.23 17.54
N VAL A 403 -5.38 4.20 16.78
CA VAL A 403 -6.66 4.86 17.07
C VAL A 403 -7.83 3.92 16.78
N VAL A 404 -7.78 3.17 15.67
CA VAL A 404 -8.84 2.20 15.33
C VAL A 404 -8.93 1.08 16.38
N GLY A 405 -7.80 0.55 16.84
CA GLY A 405 -7.75 -0.45 17.92
C GLY A 405 -8.29 0.12 19.23
N ALA A 406 -8.00 1.38 19.54
CA ALA A 406 -8.56 2.06 20.71
C ALA A 406 -10.08 2.30 20.59
N GLU A 407 -10.59 2.58 19.40
CA GLU A 407 -12.04 2.67 19.14
C GLU A 407 -12.75 1.33 19.33
N ILE A 408 -12.16 0.22 18.87
CA ILE A 408 -12.69 -1.13 19.11
C ILE A 408 -12.69 -1.42 20.61
N ALA A 409 -11.59 -1.16 21.32
CA ALA A 409 -11.52 -1.36 22.77
C ALA A 409 -12.60 -0.56 23.52
N TYR A 410 -12.78 0.72 23.16
CA TYR A 410 -13.86 1.56 23.70
C TYR A 410 -15.26 1.00 23.36
N PHE A 411 -15.46 0.48 22.15
CA PHE A 411 -16.70 -0.19 21.78
C PHE A 411 -16.99 -1.40 22.68
N LEU A 412 -15.97 -2.22 22.96
CA LEU A 412 -16.08 -3.37 23.85
C LEU A 412 -16.31 -2.97 25.31
N ASP A 413 -15.74 -1.85 25.78
CA ASP A 413 -16.08 -1.27 27.08
C ASP A 413 -17.56 -0.94 27.16
N ILE A 414 -18.12 -0.23 26.19
CA ILE A 414 -19.55 0.12 26.15
C ILE A 414 -20.44 -1.13 26.12
N LEU A 415 -20.07 -2.16 25.35
CA LEU A 415 -20.78 -3.43 25.35
C LEU A 415 -20.78 -4.08 26.75
N GLN A 416 -19.64 -4.05 27.45
CA GLN A 416 -19.55 -4.62 28.78
C GLN A 416 -20.33 -3.80 29.81
N THR A 417 -20.17 -2.47 29.84
CA THR A 417 -20.73 -1.61 30.88
C THR A 417 -22.23 -1.37 30.70
N ASN A 418 -22.69 -1.19 29.46
CA ASN A 418 -24.08 -0.81 29.19
C ASN A 418 -24.98 -2.01 28.86
N PHE A 419 -24.41 -3.10 28.36
CA PHE A 419 -25.17 -4.27 27.91
C PHE A 419 -24.82 -5.56 28.66
N GLY A 420 -23.91 -5.50 29.64
CA GLY A 420 -23.46 -6.70 30.38
C GLY A 420 -22.78 -7.74 29.50
N TYR A 421 -22.24 -7.34 28.34
CA TYR A 421 -21.70 -8.24 27.34
C TYR A 421 -20.19 -8.44 27.54
N ALA A 422 -19.79 -9.65 27.95
CA ALA A 422 -18.40 -9.96 28.27
C ALA A 422 -17.48 -10.01 27.03
N PRO A 423 -16.23 -9.51 27.12
CA PRO A 423 -15.23 -9.65 26.06
C PRO A 423 -14.90 -11.10 25.70
N SER A 424 -15.16 -12.05 26.61
CA SER A 424 -15.03 -13.49 26.36
C SER A 424 -16.03 -14.04 25.33
N ASN A 425 -16.98 -13.22 24.87
CA ASN A 425 -17.88 -13.54 23.76
C ASN A 425 -17.44 -12.90 22.42
N VAL A 426 -16.26 -12.29 22.39
CA VAL A 426 -15.74 -11.52 21.24
C VAL A 426 -14.62 -12.28 20.54
N HIS A 427 -14.69 -12.29 19.21
CA HIS A 427 -13.62 -12.73 18.34
C HIS A 427 -13.29 -11.61 17.35
N LEU A 428 -12.04 -11.13 17.31
CA LEU A 428 -11.57 -10.18 16.30
C LEU A 428 -10.84 -10.91 15.17
N ILE A 429 -11.26 -10.70 13.92
CA ILE A 429 -10.64 -11.27 12.72
C ILE A 429 -10.05 -10.10 11.95
N GLY A 430 -8.73 -9.98 11.94
CA GLY A 430 -8.04 -8.86 11.30
C GLY A 430 -7.16 -9.32 10.14
N HIS A 431 -7.28 -8.68 8.98
CA HIS A 431 -6.43 -8.94 7.81
C HIS A 431 -5.39 -7.85 7.61
N SER A 432 -4.15 -8.21 7.26
CA SER A 432 -3.09 -7.23 6.98
C SER A 432 -2.85 -6.28 8.17
N LEU A 433 -2.87 -4.96 7.97
CA LEU A 433 -2.87 -3.95 9.06
C LEU A 433 -4.04 -4.11 10.06
N GLY A 434 -5.16 -4.71 9.64
CA GLY A 434 -6.28 -5.05 10.50
C GLY A 434 -5.93 -6.09 11.57
N ALA A 435 -4.95 -6.96 11.33
CA ALA A 435 -4.47 -7.92 12.33
C ALA A 435 -3.80 -7.20 13.52
N HIS A 436 -2.97 -6.20 13.24
CA HIS A 436 -2.36 -5.37 14.27
C HIS A 436 -3.37 -4.43 14.94
N THR A 437 -4.40 -4.00 14.21
CA THR A 437 -5.54 -3.27 14.78
C THR A 437 -6.27 -4.13 15.82
N ALA A 438 -6.46 -5.43 15.55
CA ALA A 438 -7.02 -6.38 16.52
C ALA A 438 -6.11 -6.58 17.74
N GLY A 439 -4.78 -6.66 17.52
CA GLY A 439 -3.78 -6.73 18.59
C GLY A 439 -3.84 -5.50 19.52
N GLU A 440 -3.83 -4.29 18.96
CA GLU A 440 -3.98 -3.04 19.72
C GLU A 440 -5.26 -3.04 20.57
N ALA A 441 -6.38 -3.51 20.00
CA ALA A 441 -7.64 -3.63 20.73
C ALA A 441 -7.53 -4.64 21.90
N GLY A 442 -6.86 -5.79 21.70
CA GLY A 442 -6.64 -6.81 22.72
C GLY A 442 -5.69 -6.37 23.84
N THR A 443 -4.61 -5.68 23.50
CA THR A 443 -3.71 -5.05 24.46
C THR A 443 -4.45 -4.07 25.38
N ARG A 444 -5.38 -3.28 24.82
CA ARG A 444 -6.21 -2.32 25.58
C ARG A 444 -7.36 -2.98 26.34
N LYS A 445 -7.95 -4.02 25.77
CA LYS A 445 -9.11 -4.73 26.33
C LYS A 445 -8.77 -6.18 26.66
N ARG A 446 -8.45 -6.43 27.93
CA ARG A 446 -8.20 -7.78 28.43
C ARG A 446 -9.47 -8.65 28.40
N GLY A 447 -9.27 -9.96 28.25
CA GLY A 447 -10.34 -10.96 28.29
C GLY A 447 -11.04 -11.22 26.95
N ILE A 448 -10.55 -10.68 25.84
CA ILE A 448 -11.00 -11.08 24.50
C ILE A 448 -10.76 -12.58 24.31
N ALA A 449 -11.76 -13.29 23.82
CA ALA A 449 -11.69 -14.74 23.68
C ALA A 449 -10.71 -15.16 22.59
N ARG A 450 -10.79 -14.49 21.43
CA ARG A 450 -9.99 -14.90 20.27
C ARG A 450 -9.62 -13.73 19.38
N ILE A 451 -8.40 -13.77 18.85
CA ILE A 451 -7.97 -12.96 17.71
C ILE A 451 -7.47 -13.90 16.61
N THR A 452 -7.98 -13.76 15.39
CA THR A 452 -7.40 -14.39 14.21
C THR A 452 -6.67 -13.35 13.36
N GLY A 453 -5.36 -13.53 13.18
CA GLY A 453 -4.54 -12.74 12.28
C GLY A 453 -4.49 -13.36 10.88
N LEU A 454 -5.07 -12.69 9.89
CA LEU A 454 -5.05 -13.12 8.49
C LEU A 454 -3.92 -12.38 7.77
N ASP A 455 -2.81 -13.07 7.59
CA ASP A 455 -1.57 -12.56 7.00
C ASP A 455 -1.17 -11.17 7.54
N PRO A 456 -0.83 -11.06 8.85
CA PRO A 456 -0.45 -9.79 9.48
C PRO A 456 0.68 -9.09 8.73
N ALA A 457 0.59 -7.77 8.54
CA ALA A 457 1.53 -7.05 7.68
C ALA A 457 2.95 -6.97 8.27
N GLU A 458 3.99 -7.34 7.49
CA GLU A 458 5.40 -7.24 7.89
C GLU A 458 5.88 -5.80 8.13
N PRO A 459 5.68 -4.87 7.19
CA PRO A 459 6.40 -3.60 7.22
C PRO A 459 5.94 -2.75 8.41
N TYR A 460 6.90 -2.27 9.20
CA TYR A 460 6.70 -1.50 10.44
C TYR A 460 6.18 -2.28 11.65
N PHE A 461 6.07 -3.62 11.58
CA PHE A 461 5.58 -4.45 12.69
C PHE A 461 6.49 -5.64 13.01
N GLN A 462 7.07 -6.30 12.01
CA GLN A 462 8.01 -7.39 12.26
C GLN A 462 9.18 -6.89 13.11
N ASN A 463 9.63 -7.71 14.07
CA ASN A 463 10.70 -7.42 15.02
C ASN A 463 10.43 -6.27 16.02
N THR A 464 9.27 -5.61 15.95
CA THR A 464 8.87 -4.62 16.95
C THR A 464 8.51 -5.29 18.28
N PRO A 465 8.58 -4.54 19.40
CA PRO A 465 8.08 -5.01 20.70
C PRO A 465 6.62 -5.42 20.63
N VAL A 466 6.22 -6.38 21.47
CA VAL A 466 4.85 -6.95 21.53
C VAL A 466 3.76 -5.88 21.65
N ALA A 467 4.06 -4.73 22.26
CA ALA A 467 3.11 -3.63 22.41
C ALA A 467 2.71 -2.95 21.08
N VAL A 468 3.48 -3.13 20.00
CA VAL A 468 3.28 -2.42 18.72
C VAL A 468 2.55 -3.28 17.68
N ARG A 469 2.57 -4.60 17.84
CA ARG A 469 2.10 -5.57 16.86
C ARG A 469 1.10 -6.54 17.49
N LEU A 470 0.58 -7.45 16.66
CA LEU A 470 -0.21 -8.58 17.17
C LEU A 470 0.73 -9.54 17.89
N ASP A 471 0.27 -10.07 19.01
CA ASP A 471 0.97 -11.02 19.85
C ASP A 471 0.01 -11.99 20.54
N LEU A 472 0.49 -13.18 20.90
CA LEU A 472 -0.28 -14.19 21.61
C LEU A 472 -0.90 -13.65 22.92
N SER A 473 -0.31 -12.64 23.55
CA SER A 473 -0.82 -12.03 24.78
C SER A 473 -2.04 -11.12 24.62
N ASP A 474 -2.46 -10.83 23.39
CA ASP A 474 -3.58 -9.91 23.10
C ASP A 474 -4.97 -10.55 23.31
N ALA A 475 -5.07 -11.88 23.32
CA ALA A 475 -6.32 -12.59 23.58
C ALA A 475 -6.09 -13.96 24.23
N THR A 476 -7.18 -14.59 24.68
CA THR A 476 -7.13 -15.94 25.28
C THR A 476 -6.63 -16.98 24.28
N LEU A 477 -6.97 -16.80 23.00
CA LEU A 477 -6.44 -17.55 21.87
C LEU A 477 -6.08 -16.58 20.75
N VAL A 478 -4.92 -16.78 20.14
CA VAL A 478 -4.48 -16.05 18.96
C VAL A 478 -4.05 -17.07 17.92
N ASP A 479 -4.69 -17.07 16.77
CA ASP A 479 -4.36 -17.96 15.66
C ASP A 479 -4.06 -17.15 14.39
N VAL A 480 -3.00 -17.51 13.68
CA VAL A 480 -2.46 -16.71 12.59
C VAL A 480 -2.33 -17.55 11.32
N ILE A 481 -2.75 -17.01 10.18
CA ILE A 481 -2.62 -17.65 8.87
C ILE A 481 -1.63 -16.83 8.04
N HIS A 482 -0.48 -17.41 7.69
CA HIS A 482 0.56 -16.78 6.89
C HIS A 482 0.44 -17.24 5.43
N THR A 483 0.28 -16.30 4.51
CA THR A 483 0.11 -16.59 3.07
C THR A 483 1.04 -15.79 2.16
N ASP A 484 1.69 -14.74 2.66
CA ASP A 484 2.64 -13.93 1.91
C ASP A 484 3.89 -13.57 2.74
N ALA A 485 4.38 -14.53 3.51
CA ALA A 485 5.49 -14.41 4.45
C ALA A 485 6.89 -14.39 3.80
N GLY A 486 6.97 -14.03 2.50
CA GLY A 486 8.25 -13.75 1.84
C GLY A 486 8.81 -12.40 2.28
N PRO A 487 10.10 -12.13 2.10
CA PRO A 487 10.65 -10.81 2.43
C PRO A 487 10.04 -9.73 1.53
N LEU A 488 9.73 -8.55 2.09
CA LEU A 488 9.25 -7.41 1.31
C LEU A 488 10.17 -7.05 0.13
N VAL A 489 11.50 -7.11 0.33
CA VAL A 489 12.49 -6.86 -0.71
C VAL A 489 13.39 -8.08 -0.83
N PRO A 490 13.57 -8.68 -2.03
CA PRO A 490 13.02 -8.28 -3.34
C PRO A 490 11.64 -8.87 -3.68
N ASN A 491 11.07 -9.73 -2.82
CA ASN A 491 9.96 -10.60 -3.18
C ASN A 491 8.55 -9.99 -3.04
N LEU A 492 8.45 -8.74 -2.56
CA LEU A 492 7.17 -8.05 -2.27
C LEU A 492 6.23 -8.88 -1.41
N GLY A 493 6.75 -9.67 -0.47
CA GLY A 493 5.91 -10.32 0.53
C GLY A 493 5.41 -9.29 1.53
N PHE A 494 4.10 -9.22 1.69
CA PHE A 494 3.47 -8.25 2.60
C PHE A 494 3.21 -8.82 3.99
N GLY A 495 3.17 -10.14 4.15
CA GLY A 495 2.88 -10.82 5.40
C GLY A 495 4.12 -11.03 6.27
N MET A 496 3.95 -11.04 7.58
CA MET A 496 5.00 -11.39 8.54
C MET A 496 5.38 -12.87 8.41
N SER A 497 6.67 -13.16 8.50
CA SER A 497 7.20 -14.53 8.69
C SER A 497 7.36 -14.90 10.16
N GLN A 498 7.42 -13.89 11.04
CA GLN A 498 7.51 -14.05 12.48
C GLN A 498 6.27 -14.78 13.03
N VAL A 499 6.52 -15.79 13.86
CA VAL A 499 5.50 -16.53 14.61
C VAL A 499 5.02 -15.65 15.76
N ILE A 500 3.73 -15.30 15.77
CA ILE A 500 3.15 -14.32 16.71
C ILE A 500 1.84 -14.79 17.37
N GLY A 501 1.33 -15.96 17.00
CA GLY A 501 0.14 -16.57 17.60
C GLY A 501 0.46 -17.62 18.67
N HIS A 502 -0.61 -18.17 19.23
CA HIS A 502 -0.56 -19.48 19.87
C HIS A 502 -0.48 -20.58 18.81
N LEU A 503 -1.21 -20.40 17.70
CA LEU A 503 -1.24 -21.31 16.56
C LEU A 503 -0.91 -20.54 15.28
N ASP A 504 0.22 -20.83 14.64
CA ASP A 504 0.66 -20.17 13.41
C ASP A 504 0.64 -21.18 12.26
N PHE A 505 -0.22 -20.92 11.28
CA PHE A 505 -0.46 -21.79 10.14
C PHE A 505 0.23 -21.25 8.89
N PHE A 506 1.01 -22.10 8.22
CA PHE A 506 1.74 -21.79 6.99
C PHE A 506 1.23 -22.68 5.84
N PRO A 507 0.01 -22.45 5.31
CA PRO A 507 -0.51 -23.18 4.15
C PRO A 507 0.45 -23.04 2.96
N ASN A 508 0.78 -24.14 2.30
CA ASN A 508 1.72 -24.20 1.17
C ASN A 508 3.10 -23.60 1.50
N GLY A 509 3.49 -23.60 2.77
CA GLY A 509 4.75 -23.01 3.26
C GLY A 509 4.66 -21.52 3.57
N GLY A 510 3.50 -20.88 3.34
CA GLY A 510 3.19 -19.52 3.77
C GLY A 510 3.77 -18.39 2.92
N ILE A 511 4.48 -18.70 1.83
CA ILE A 511 5.12 -17.68 0.96
C ILE A 511 4.41 -17.57 -0.40
N LYS A 512 4.18 -18.69 -1.08
CA LYS A 512 3.61 -18.71 -2.44
C LYS A 512 2.38 -19.59 -2.47
N MET A 513 1.23 -18.98 -2.71
CA MET A 513 -0.04 -19.68 -2.74
C MET A 513 -0.35 -20.20 -4.14
N PRO A 514 -0.87 -21.43 -4.27
CA PRO A 514 -1.39 -21.95 -5.53
C PRO A 514 -2.41 -21.00 -6.16
N GLY A 515 -2.37 -20.86 -7.49
CA GLY A 515 -3.24 -19.96 -8.25
C GLY A 515 -2.85 -18.47 -8.19
N CYS A 516 -1.86 -18.08 -7.39
CA CYS A 516 -1.30 -16.72 -7.41
C CYS A 516 -0.09 -16.64 -8.34
N GLN A 517 -0.03 -15.57 -9.15
CA GLN A 517 1.16 -15.25 -9.94
C GLN A 517 2.31 -14.86 -9.00
N GLN A 518 3.55 -15.14 -9.41
CA GLN A 518 4.71 -14.78 -8.61
C GLN A 518 4.83 -13.25 -8.54
N ASN A 519 5.05 -12.75 -7.32
CA ASN A 519 5.30 -11.35 -7.09
C ASN A 519 6.47 -10.87 -7.97
N ILE A 520 6.31 -9.72 -8.63
CA ILE A 520 7.34 -9.16 -9.51
C ILE A 520 8.57 -8.87 -8.64
N GLU A 521 9.71 -9.46 -8.96
CA GLU A 521 10.97 -9.10 -8.31
C GLU A 521 11.38 -7.72 -8.81
N ILE A 522 11.36 -6.72 -7.92
CA ILE A 522 11.82 -5.36 -8.26
C ILE A 522 13.04 -5.01 -7.40
N PRO A 523 14.26 -5.18 -7.94
CA PRO A 523 15.46 -4.75 -7.22
C PRO A 523 15.49 -3.22 -7.11
N ASN A 524 15.94 -2.71 -5.97
CA ASN A 524 16.16 -1.28 -5.69
C ASN A 524 14.90 -0.39 -5.70
N VAL A 525 13.79 -0.85 -5.10
CA VAL A 525 12.59 -0.02 -4.87
C VAL A 525 12.54 0.40 -3.41
N SER A 526 12.28 1.69 -3.14
CA SER A 526 12.07 2.13 -1.77
C SER A 526 10.70 1.66 -1.26
N VAL A 527 10.61 1.40 0.04
CA VAL A 527 9.37 1.01 0.70
C VAL A 527 8.25 2.02 0.42
N GLU A 528 8.56 3.32 0.34
CA GLU A 528 7.61 4.38 0.01
C GLU A 528 7.12 4.36 -1.45
N ASP A 529 7.98 3.99 -2.40
CA ASP A 529 7.61 3.79 -3.81
C ASP A 529 6.67 2.60 -3.98
N ILE A 530 6.84 1.53 -3.19
CA ILE A 530 5.92 0.39 -3.17
C ILE A 530 4.51 0.86 -2.74
N TRP A 531 4.44 1.70 -1.71
CA TRP A 531 3.18 2.12 -1.12
C TRP A 531 2.44 3.22 -1.88
N SER A 532 3.16 4.04 -2.64
CA SER A 532 2.57 5.17 -3.40
C SER A 532 2.05 4.77 -4.79
N GLY A 533 2.35 3.57 -5.28
CA GLY A 533 1.86 3.11 -6.59
C GLY A 533 1.78 1.59 -6.81
N VAL A 534 2.54 0.75 -6.10
CA VAL A 534 2.69 -0.70 -6.41
C VAL A 534 1.63 -1.60 -5.76
N VAL A 535 0.97 -1.12 -4.69
CA VAL A 535 0.11 -1.91 -3.78
C VAL A 535 -1.05 -2.62 -4.47
N HIS A 536 -1.55 -2.10 -5.59
CA HIS A 536 -2.70 -2.69 -6.24
C HIS A 536 -2.37 -3.95 -7.07
N PHE A 537 -1.10 -4.26 -7.32
CA PHE A 537 -0.74 -5.22 -8.36
C PHE A 537 -0.29 -6.60 -7.89
N VAL A 538 -0.06 -6.81 -6.59
CA VAL A 538 0.56 -8.05 -6.09
C VAL A 538 -0.02 -8.50 -4.74
N THR A 539 -1.34 -8.47 -4.58
CA THR A 539 -2.00 -8.84 -3.30
C THR A 539 -2.61 -10.25 -3.30
N CYS A 540 -2.40 -11.06 -4.35
CA CYS A 540 -3.04 -12.39 -4.43
C CYS A 540 -2.64 -13.28 -3.24
N ASN A 541 -1.33 -13.45 -3.00
CA ASN A 541 -0.82 -14.23 -1.87
C ASN A 541 -1.36 -13.65 -0.55
N HIS A 542 -1.24 -12.33 -0.38
CA HIS A 542 -1.70 -11.64 0.82
C HIS A 542 -3.20 -11.82 1.12
N ASN A 543 -4.03 -11.84 0.07
CA ASN A 543 -5.48 -11.99 0.18
C ASN A 543 -5.94 -13.44 0.35
N ARG A 544 -5.07 -14.44 0.10
CA ARG A 544 -5.44 -15.86 0.26
C ARG A 544 -5.80 -16.22 1.69
N ALA A 545 -5.22 -15.56 2.70
CA ALA A 545 -5.61 -15.79 4.09
C ALA A 545 -7.11 -15.53 4.34
N THR A 546 -7.68 -14.48 3.73
CA THR A 546 -9.12 -14.18 3.86
C THR A 546 -9.99 -15.24 3.18
N GLN A 547 -9.54 -15.75 2.02
CA GLN A 547 -10.24 -16.81 1.28
C GLN A 547 -10.23 -18.13 2.04
N TYR A 548 -9.05 -18.58 2.50
CA TYR A 548 -8.93 -19.81 3.27
C TYR A 548 -9.73 -19.74 4.57
N TYR A 549 -9.70 -18.60 5.27
CA TYR A 549 -10.55 -18.43 6.45
C TYR A 549 -12.03 -18.54 6.09
N THR A 550 -12.48 -17.86 5.03
CA THR A 550 -13.88 -17.92 4.57
C THR A 550 -14.30 -19.36 4.21
N ASP A 551 -13.46 -20.09 3.49
CA ASP A 551 -13.75 -21.47 3.09
C ASP A 551 -13.76 -22.43 4.29
N SER A 552 -12.87 -22.20 5.27
CA SER A 552 -12.78 -23.02 6.48
C SER A 552 -14.07 -23.04 7.30
N ILE A 553 -14.90 -21.99 7.20
CA ILE A 553 -16.20 -21.90 7.88
C ILE A 553 -17.14 -23.03 7.43
N GLY A 554 -17.14 -23.34 6.12
CA GLY A 554 -17.99 -24.39 5.55
C GLY A 554 -17.31 -25.75 5.36
N GLN A 555 -15.98 -25.78 5.21
CA GLN A 555 -15.22 -26.99 4.90
C GLN A 555 -14.10 -27.22 5.93
N SER A 556 -14.46 -27.60 7.16
CA SER A 556 -13.47 -27.67 8.25
C SER A 556 -12.41 -28.77 8.08
N THR A 557 -12.72 -29.85 7.36
CA THR A 557 -11.86 -31.05 7.26
C THR A 557 -10.68 -30.88 6.31
N ILE A 558 -10.83 -30.07 5.26
CA ILE A 558 -9.78 -29.86 4.24
C ILE A 558 -8.59 -29.03 4.76
N PHE A 559 -8.79 -28.31 5.87
CA PHE A 559 -7.78 -27.45 6.49
C PHE A 559 -7.12 -28.10 7.72
N THR A 560 -7.04 -29.42 7.75
CA THR A 560 -6.31 -30.14 8.82
C THR A 560 -4.81 -29.86 8.70
N SER A 561 -4.22 -29.31 9.76
CA SER A 561 -2.84 -28.83 9.77
C SER A 561 -1.97 -29.64 10.71
N TYR A 562 -0.72 -29.89 10.31
CA TYR A 562 0.19 -30.79 11.01
C TYR A 562 1.34 -30.01 11.64
N PRO A 563 1.66 -30.27 12.93
CA PRO A 563 2.82 -29.67 13.54
C PRO A 563 4.08 -30.22 12.88
N CYS A 564 4.97 -29.34 12.45
CA CYS A 564 6.24 -29.73 11.85
C CYS A 564 7.28 -28.66 12.12
N ARG A 565 8.56 -29.04 12.07
CA ARG A 565 9.68 -28.11 12.30
C ARG A 565 9.78 -27.06 11.19
N ASP A 566 9.62 -27.50 9.95
CA ASP A 566 9.75 -26.67 8.76
C ASP A 566 8.93 -27.26 7.60
N TYR A 567 8.68 -26.44 6.58
CA TYR A 567 7.85 -26.83 5.45
C TYR A 567 8.50 -27.92 4.57
N SER A 568 9.82 -27.94 4.43
CA SER A 568 10.51 -28.96 3.60
C SER A 568 10.39 -30.36 4.23
N THR A 569 10.47 -30.46 5.55
CA THR A 569 10.23 -31.71 6.30
C THR A 569 8.77 -32.17 6.18
N TYR A 570 7.82 -31.23 6.20
CA TYR A 570 6.41 -31.52 5.93
C TYR A 570 6.19 -32.03 4.49
N GLN A 571 6.80 -31.39 3.50
CA GLN A 571 6.74 -31.81 2.09
C GLN A 571 7.35 -33.20 1.87
N ALA A 572 8.43 -33.54 2.57
CA ALA A 572 9.04 -34.87 2.55
C ALA A 572 8.17 -35.97 3.19
N GLY A 573 7.01 -35.62 3.78
CA GLY A 573 6.06 -36.59 4.32
C GLY A 573 6.32 -36.99 5.78
N SER A 574 7.24 -36.33 6.47
CA SER A 574 7.65 -36.72 7.83
C SER A 574 6.67 -36.32 8.93
N CYS A 575 5.76 -35.38 8.65
CA CYS A 575 4.82 -34.80 9.63
C CYS A 575 3.35 -35.02 9.20
N ARG A 576 2.96 -36.27 8.91
CA ARG A 576 1.62 -36.61 8.38
C ARG A 576 0.66 -37.23 9.41
N THR A 577 1.08 -37.33 10.67
CA THR A 577 0.27 -37.89 11.76
C THR A 577 -0.09 -36.81 12.76
N CYS A 578 -1.32 -36.87 13.27
CA CYS A 578 -1.75 -35.96 14.31
C CYS A 578 -1.19 -36.38 15.68
N PRO A 579 -0.80 -35.42 16.54
CA PRO A 579 -0.53 -35.69 17.94
C PRO A 579 -1.75 -36.30 18.67
N SER A 580 -1.54 -36.77 19.89
CA SER A 580 -2.62 -37.28 20.76
C SER A 580 -3.72 -36.24 21.02
N ALA A 581 -3.39 -34.96 20.98
CA ALA A 581 -4.34 -33.84 21.08
C ALA A 581 -5.19 -33.61 19.81
N GLY A 582 -4.97 -34.40 18.75
CA GLY A 582 -5.53 -34.19 17.41
C GLY A 582 -4.70 -33.20 16.58
N CYS A 583 -5.14 -32.92 15.36
CA CYS A 583 -4.60 -31.84 14.54
C CYS A 583 -5.50 -30.60 14.64
N PRO A 584 -4.95 -29.39 14.74
CA PRO A 584 -5.75 -28.19 14.57
C PRO A 584 -6.28 -28.07 13.14
N LYS A 585 -7.42 -27.41 12.99
CA LYS A 585 -7.97 -27.03 11.70
C LYS A 585 -7.68 -25.54 11.48
N MET A 586 -6.93 -25.20 10.44
CA MET A 586 -6.66 -23.80 10.11
C MET A 586 -7.97 -23.04 9.85
N GLY A 587 -8.06 -21.81 10.37
CA GLY A 587 -9.21 -20.92 10.17
C GLY A 587 -10.27 -21.04 11.25
N HIS A 588 -11.55 -21.01 10.87
CA HIS A 588 -12.68 -20.78 11.79
C HIS A 588 -12.70 -21.74 13.00
N TYR A 589 -12.31 -23.00 12.81
CA TYR A 589 -12.39 -24.05 13.82
C TYR A 589 -11.08 -24.28 14.59
N ALA A 590 -10.09 -23.40 14.49
CA ALA A 590 -8.83 -23.52 15.23
C ALA A 590 -9.03 -23.51 16.77
N ASP A 591 -10.11 -22.88 17.25
CA ASP A 591 -10.50 -22.84 18.66
C ASP A 591 -10.97 -24.20 19.22
N GLN A 592 -11.19 -25.20 18.37
CA GLN A 592 -11.52 -26.57 18.80
C GLN A 592 -10.29 -27.39 19.15
N TYR A 593 -9.09 -26.91 18.84
CA TYR A 593 -7.86 -27.63 19.11
C TYR A 593 -7.56 -27.67 20.62
N ARG A 594 -7.36 -28.87 21.16
CA ARG A 594 -7.14 -29.07 22.60
C ARG A 594 -5.67 -29.00 23.03
N GLY A 595 -4.75 -28.98 22.06
CA GLY A 595 -3.31 -28.98 22.30
C GLY A 595 -2.67 -27.59 22.29
N VAL A 596 -3.46 -26.53 22.53
CA VAL A 596 -2.96 -25.15 22.63
C VAL A 596 -2.07 -25.05 23.87
N THR A 597 -0.87 -24.50 23.69
CA THR A 597 0.08 -24.25 24.79
C THR A 597 0.30 -22.75 25.01
N SER A 598 0.99 -22.37 26.09
CA SER A 598 1.40 -20.98 26.32
C SER A 598 2.50 -20.49 25.39
N ALA A 599 3.12 -21.38 24.61
CA ALA A 599 4.12 -21.06 23.61
C ALA A 599 3.51 -21.20 22.20
N SER A 600 4.09 -20.47 21.24
CA SER A 600 3.67 -20.54 19.85
C SER A 600 3.95 -21.90 19.23
N GLN A 601 3.02 -22.37 18.40
CA GLN A 601 3.09 -23.66 17.72
C GLN A 601 2.92 -23.46 16.22
N VAL A 602 3.82 -24.06 15.43
CA VAL A 602 3.84 -23.93 13.96
C VAL A 602 3.20 -25.14 13.30
N PHE A 603 2.30 -24.89 12.34
CA PHE A 603 1.58 -25.93 11.61
C PHE A 603 1.63 -25.71 10.09
N TYR A 604 1.71 -26.81 9.35
CA TYR A 604 1.74 -26.82 7.89
C TYR A 604 0.60 -27.65 7.32
N LEU A 605 0.15 -27.24 6.13
CA LEU A 605 -0.87 -27.90 5.32
C LEU A 605 -0.68 -27.46 3.86
N ASN A 606 -1.28 -28.17 2.91
CA ASN A 606 -1.36 -27.72 1.52
C ASN A 606 -2.82 -27.49 1.13
N THR A 607 -3.05 -26.50 0.29
CA THR A 607 -4.36 -26.14 -0.27
C THR A 607 -4.25 -26.11 -1.80
N SER A 608 -5.39 -26.14 -2.50
CA SER A 608 -5.46 -26.07 -3.97
C SER A 608 -5.48 -24.65 -4.51
#